data_AF-A0A2R5LHC3-F1
#
_entry.id   AF-A0A2R5LHC3-F1
#
_cell.length_a   1.000
_cell.length_b   1.000
_cell.length_c   1.000
_cell.angle_alpha   90.00
_cell.angle_beta   90.00
_cell.angle_gamma   90.00
#
_symmetry.space_group_name_H-M   'P 1'
#
loop_
_entity.id
_entity.type
_entity.pdbx_description
1 polymer ?
#
loop_
_entity_poly.entity_id
_entity_poly.type
_entity_poly.pdbx_seq_one_letter_code
_entity_poly.pdbx_strand_id
1 'polypeptide(L)' 'SDTELKSFIEGETQKQRLQYMIHELTDRCWDVCIDKPRAKMDSSTEGCIENCVNRFIDTTNFIVESLDKSSSALNSELS' A
#
# COMPACT_ATOMS: atom_id res chain seq x y z
N SER A 1 -29.75 -10.99 9.84
CA SER A 1 -28.70 -10.97 10.88
C SER A 1 -27.35 -11.35 10.29
N ASP A 2 -27.22 -12.52 9.65
CA ASP A 2 -25.88 -13.07 9.31
C ASP A 2 -25.25 -12.40 8.08
N THR A 3 -26.04 -12.07 7.06
CA THR A 3 -25.56 -11.34 5.86
C THR A 3 -25.12 -9.92 6.21
N GLU A 4 -25.83 -9.25 7.11
CA GLU A 4 -25.51 -7.91 7.56
C GLU A 4 -24.24 -7.90 8.41
N LEU A 5 -24.10 -8.88 9.32
CA LEU A 5 -22.87 -9.08 10.08
C LEU A 5 -21.67 -9.40 9.16
N LYS A 6 -21.86 -10.23 8.13
CA LYS A 6 -20.81 -10.53 7.15
C LYS A 6 -20.36 -9.27 6.41
N SER A 7 -21.30 -8.48 5.91
CA SER A 7 -21.02 -7.20 5.24
C SER A 7 -20.28 -6.22 6.16
N PHE A 8 -20.71 -6.13 7.43
CA PHE A 8 -20.03 -5.32 8.43
C PHE A 8 -18.57 -5.77 8.65
N ILE A 9 -18.35 -7.08 8.85
CA ILE A 9 -16.99 -7.64 9.03
C ILE A 9 -16.11 -7.38 7.80
N GLU A 10 -16.65 -7.55 6.60
CA GLU A 10 -15.93 -7.27 5.36
C GLU A 10 -15.51 -5.80 5.27
N GLY A 11 -16.42 -4.87 5.62
CA GLY A 11 -16.14 -3.44 5.67
C GLY A 11 -15.05 -3.08 6.68
N GLU A 12 -15.13 -3.61 7.91
CA GLU A 12 -14.11 -3.37 8.94
C GLU A 12 -12.75 -4.00 8.57
N THR A 13 -12.77 -5.17 7.93
CA THR A 13 -11.54 -5.82 7.44
C THR A 13 -10.85 -4.97 6.37
N GLN A 14 -11.61 -4.37 5.44
CA GLN A 14 -11.05 -3.46 4.44
C GLN A 14 -10.44 -2.21 5.06
N LYS A 15 -11.13 -1.60 6.04
CA LYS A 15 -10.59 -0.45 6.79
C LYS A 15 -9.29 -0.81 7.50
N GLN A 16 -9.23 -1.95 8.17
CA GLN A 16 -8.03 -2.40 8.86
C GLN A 16 -6.85 -2.58 7.90
N ARG A 17 -7.08 -3.18 6.73
CA ARG A 17 -6.03 -3.32 5.69
C ARG A 17 -5.53 -1.96 5.20
N LEU A 18 -6.43 -1.01 4.98
CA LEU A 18 -6.05 0.35 4.59
C LEU A 18 -5.21 1.03 5.68
N GLN A 19 -5.62 0.94 6.94
CA GLN A 19 -4.86 1.49 8.06
C GLN A 19 -3.46 0.90 8.14
N TYR A 20 -3.34 -0.42 7.95
CA TYR A 20 -2.04 -1.08 7.89
C TYR A 20 -1.16 -0.51 6.77
N MET A 21 -1.69 -0.36 5.55
CA MET A 21 -0.93 0.23 4.44
C MET A 21 -0.52 1.68 4.73
N ILE A 22 -1.39 2.48 5.37
CA ILE A 22 -1.06 3.85 5.77
C ILE A 22 0.12 3.85 6.75
N HIS A 23 0.12 2.96 7.74
CA HIS A 23 1.23 2.86 8.69
C HIS A 23 2.54 2.45 8.01
N GLU A 24 2.51 1.42 7.17
CA GLU A 24 3.70 0.97 6.41
C GLU A 24 4.27 2.08 5.52
N LEU A 25 3.41 2.80 4.79
CA LEU A 25 3.83 3.93 3.96
C LEU A 25 4.38 5.08 4.80
N THR A 26 3.76 5.36 5.95
CA THR A 26 4.21 6.41 6.86
C THR A 26 5.61 6.11 7.38
N ASP A 27 5.83 4.91 7.91
CA ASP A 27 7.13 4.49 8.46
C ASP A 27 8.20 4.48 7.36
N ARG A 28 7.88 3.89 6.21
CA ARG A 28 8.81 3.80 5.08
C ARG A 28 9.20 5.17 4.53
N CYS A 29 8.22 6.03 4.27
CA CYS A 29 8.49 7.35 3.69
C CYS A 29 9.07 8.33 4.72
N TRP A 30 8.81 8.10 6.01
CA TRP A 30 9.52 8.80 7.07
C TRP A 30 11.03 8.52 7.00
N ASP A 31 11.44 7.25 6.98
CA ASP A 31 12.85 6.86 6.92
C ASP A 31 13.56 7.36 5.64
N VAL A 32 12.83 7.46 4.53
CA VAL A 32 13.38 7.90 3.24
C VAL A 32 13.48 9.42 3.13
N CYS A 33 12.48 10.16 3.61
CA CYS A 33 12.35 11.58 3.32
C CYS A 33 12.67 12.50 4.49
N ILE A 34 12.66 11.99 5.74
CA ILE A 34 12.83 12.81 6.95
C ILE A 34 14.20 12.55 7.58
N ASP A 35 15.15 13.44 7.29
CA ASP A 35 16.46 13.45 7.99
C ASP A 35 16.34 14.05 9.41
N LYS A 36 15.75 15.25 9.51
CA LYS A 36 15.57 15.97 10.78
C LYS A 36 14.15 16.51 10.91
N PRO A 37 13.42 16.15 11.97
CA PRO A 37 12.11 16.71 12.24
C PRO A 37 12.17 18.23 12.39
N ARG A 38 11.24 18.93 11.72
CA ARG A 38 11.08 20.39 11.80
C ARG A 38 9.63 20.72 12.12
N ALA A 39 9.40 21.91 12.67
CA ALA A 39 8.05 22.37 13.00
C ALA A 39 7.14 22.54 11.77
N LYS A 40 7.73 22.71 10.58
CA LYS A 40 7.03 22.73 9.30
C LYS A 40 7.81 21.93 8.28
N MET A 41 7.08 21.19 7.46
CA MET A 41 7.61 20.53 6.29
C MET A 41 7.96 21.58 5.24
N ASP A 42 9.17 21.52 4.68
CA ASP A 42 9.51 22.33 3.51
C ASP A 42 8.99 21.64 2.23
N SER A 43 8.92 22.40 1.14
CA SER A 43 8.39 21.91 -0.13
C SER A 43 9.19 20.74 -0.71
N SER A 44 10.49 20.65 -0.38
CA SER A 44 11.33 19.53 -0.82
C SER A 44 10.93 18.24 -0.11
N THR A 45 10.67 18.32 1.19
CA THR A 45 10.25 17.19 2.02
C THR A 45 8.85 16.73 1.65
N GLU A 46 7.93 17.67 1.44
CA GLU A 46 6.57 17.38 0.97
C GLU A 46 6.58 16.65 -0.37
N GLY A 47 7.32 17.19 -1.35
CA GLY A 47 7.50 16.55 -2.65
C GLY A 47 8.19 15.19 -2.56
N CYS A 48 9.12 15.00 -1.61
CA CYS A 48 9.72 13.67 -1.38
C CYS A 48 8.68 12.65 -0.92
N ILE A 49 7.84 13.00 0.06
CA ILE A 49 6.83 12.09 0.61
C ILE A 49 5.81 11.72 -0.47
N GLU A 50 5.32 12.69 -1.24
CA GLU A 50 4.39 12.43 -2.36
C GLU A 50 5.00 11.44 -3.35
N ASN A 51 6.24 11.67 -3.78
CA ASN A 51 6.94 10.79 -4.70
C ASN A 51 7.22 9.40 -4.08
N CYS A 52 7.56 9.34 -2.79
CA CYS A 52 7.81 8.09 -2.08
C CYS A 52 6.56 7.21 -2.06
N VAL A 53 5.41 7.77 -1.69
CA VAL A 53 4.13 7.05 -1.65
C VAL A 53 3.74 6.57 -3.04
N ASN A 54 3.76 7.45 -4.05
CA ASN A 54 3.41 7.10 -5.43
C ASN A 54 4.31 5.98 -5.97
N ARG A 55 5.63 6.11 -5.80
CA ARG A 55 6.59 5.09 -6.26
C ARG A 55 6.43 3.75 -5.57
N PHE A 56 6.11 3.74 -4.27
CA PHE A 56 5.88 2.51 -3.53
C PHE A 56 4.64 1.78 -4.06
N ILE A 57 3.54 2.50 -4.28
CA ILE A 57 2.30 1.94 -4.82
C ILE A 57 2.53 1.42 -6.24
N ASP A 58 3.17 2.20 -7.11
CA ASP A 58 3.47 1.81 -8.49
C ASP A 58 4.32 0.53 -8.54
N THR A 59 5.37 0.47 -7.72
CA THR A 59 6.26 -0.69 -7.65
C THR A 59 5.53 -1.92 -7.11
N THR A 60 4.69 -1.74 -6.08
CA THR A 60 3.89 -2.83 -5.50
C THR A 60 2.91 -3.39 -6.52
N ASN A 61 2.20 -2.52 -7.26
CA ASN A 61 1.29 -2.93 -8.32
C ASN A 61 2.04 -3.70 -9.43
N PHE A 62 3.19 -3.18 -9.86
CA PHE A 62 4.01 -3.86 -10.86
C PHE A 62 4.45 -5.26 -10.42
N ILE A 63 4.85 -5.43 -9.16
CA ILE A 63 5.23 -6.74 -8.61
C ILE A 63 4.00 -7.67 -8.58
N VAL A 64 2.86 -7.19 -8.08
CA VAL A 64 1.62 -7.98 -8.01
C VAL A 64 1.17 -8.43 -9.40
N GLU A 65 1.16 -7.54 -10.39
CA GLU A 65 0.83 -7.86 -11.78
C GLU A 65 1.81 -8.89 -12.37
N SER A 66 3.09 -8.78 -12.05
CA SER A 66 4.11 -9.73 -12.52
C SER A 66 3.92 -11.11 -11.89
N LEU A 67 3.54 -11.17 -10.62
CA LEU A 67 3.22 -12.42 -9.92
C LEU A 67 1.93 -13.05 -10.46
N ASP A 68 0.90 -12.25 -10.75
CA ASP A 68 -0.36 -12.73 -11.32
C ASP A 68 -0.18 -13.34 -12.71
N LYS A 69 0.62 -12.68 -13.57
CA LYS A 69 1.02 -13.23 -14.88
C LYS A 69 1.76 -14.56 -14.75
N SER A 70 2.67 -14.66 -13.78
CA SER A 70 3.45 -15.88 -13.52
C SER A 70 2.57 -17.02 -12.99
N SER A 71 1.62 -16.71 -12.10
CA SER A 71 0.62 -17.64 -11.59
C SER A 71 -0.33 -18.14 -12.69
N SER A 72 -0.76 -17.23 -13.56
CA SER A 72 -1.62 -17.57 -14.72
C SER A 72 -0.91 -18.50 -15.70
N ALA A 73 0.40 -18.32 -15.92
CA ALA A 73 1.21 -19.23 -16.73
C ALA A 73 1.26 -20.63 -16.11
N LEU A 74 1.51 -20.76 -14.79
CA LEU A 74 1.47 -22.05 -14.10
C LEU A 74 0.08 -22.70 -14.12
N ASN A 75 -1.00 -21.92 -13.94
CA ASN A 75 -2.37 -22.44 -13.98
C ASN A 75 -2.76 -22.94 -15.38
N SER A 76 -2.18 -22.36 -16.44
CA SER A 76 -2.39 -22.81 -17.83
C SER A 76 -1.65 -24.11 -18.18
N GLU A 77 -0.56 -24.44 -17.48
CA GLU A 77 0.17 -25.71 -17.66
C GLU A 77 -0.43 -26.88 -16.88
N LEU A 78 -1.37 -26.61 -15.95
CA LEU A 78 -2.09 -27.62 -15.17
C LEU A 78 -3.50 -27.93 -15.74
N SER A 79 -3.84 -27.38 -16.92
CA SER A 79 -5.07 -27.66 -17.67
C SER A 79 -4.82 -28.54 -18.88
#